data_AF-G0PKD2-F1
#
_entry.id   AF-G0PKD2-F1
#
_cell.length_a   1.000
_cell.length_b   1.000
_cell.length_c   1.000
_cell.angle_alpha   90.00
_cell.angle_beta   90.00
_cell.angle_gamma   90.00
#
_symmetry.space_group_name_H-M   'P 1'
#
loop_
_entity.id
_entity.type
_entity.pdbx_description
1 polymer ?
#
loop_
_entity_poly.entity_id
_entity_poly.type
_entity_poly.pdbx_seq_one_letter_code
_entity_poly.pdbx_strand_id
1 'polypeptide(L)'
;MKTIFFLLALSASVHSFDDVNTKVGAKDVLLKFHANKAEAFTRRLSDGRFQQWNLIGSNKGTWVDEKGKKVPSSNYVYVPPNSLKIKKVTKADEGSYDHVEAPIPLPPGVDHIDPGFTEFFVKVD
;
A
#
# COMPACT_ATOMS: atom_id res chain seq x y z
N MET A 1 16.57 -28.36 -40.44
CA MET A 1 15.88 -27.05 -40.46
C MET A 1 14.56 -27.25 -39.73
N LYS A 2 14.14 -26.56 -38.67
CA LYS A 2 14.59 -25.38 -37.93
C LYS A 2 14.09 -25.59 -36.49
N THR A 3 14.98 -25.53 -35.51
CA THR A 3 14.61 -25.52 -34.09
C THR A 3 14.09 -24.13 -33.76
N ILE A 4 12.79 -24.00 -33.51
CA ILE A 4 12.21 -22.74 -33.02
C ILE A 4 12.44 -22.69 -31.51
N PHE A 5 13.37 -21.83 -31.08
CA PHE A 5 13.51 -21.40 -29.70
C PHE A 5 12.37 -20.44 -29.38
N PHE A 6 11.43 -20.83 -28.51
CA PHE A 6 10.47 -19.91 -27.91
C PHE A 6 11.15 -19.29 -26.68
N LEU A 7 11.69 -18.08 -26.84
CA LEU A 7 12.20 -17.29 -25.71
C LEU A 7 10.98 -16.68 -24.99
N LEU A 8 10.55 -17.30 -23.90
CA LEU A 8 9.57 -16.72 -22.99
C LEU A 8 10.30 -15.64 -22.18
N ALA A 9 10.24 -14.39 -22.65
CA ALA A 9 10.75 -13.26 -21.90
C ALA A 9 9.87 -13.06 -20.65
N LEU A 10 10.30 -13.63 -19.53
CA LEU A 10 9.71 -13.38 -18.22
C LEU A 10 10.18 -11.98 -17.79
N SER A 11 9.43 -10.95 -18.18
CA SER A 11 9.62 -9.60 -17.65
C SER A 11 9.19 -9.61 -16.18
N ALA A 12 10.13 -9.91 -15.28
CA ALA A 12 9.96 -9.62 -13.87
C ALA A 12 10.02 -8.10 -13.71
N SER A 13 8.86 -7.46 -13.62
CA SER A 13 8.75 -6.09 -13.13
C SER A 13 9.28 -6.06 -11.69
N VAL A 14 10.48 -5.56 -11.49
CA VAL A 14 11.03 -5.29 -10.15
C VAL A 14 10.19 -4.17 -9.52
N HIS A 15 9.32 -4.56 -8.58
CA HIS A 15 8.63 -3.60 -7.72
C HIS A 15 9.62 -3.23 -6.61
N SER A 16 9.99 -1.95 -6.52
CA SER A 16 10.86 -1.46 -5.46
C SER A 16 10.01 -1.17 -4.23
N PHE A 17 10.30 -1.85 -3.13
CA PHE A 17 9.68 -1.60 -1.84
C PHE A 17 10.61 -0.78 -0.97
N ASP A 18 10.05 0.16 -0.22
CA ASP A 18 10.72 0.75 0.93
C ASP A 18 10.56 -0.18 2.14
N ASP A 19 11.66 -0.80 2.56
CA ASP A 19 11.66 -1.70 3.72
C ASP A 19 11.57 -0.92 5.05
N VAL A 20 10.49 -1.15 5.80
CA VAL A 20 10.32 -0.66 7.17
C VAL A 20 10.60 -1.81 8.13
N ASN A 21 11.85 -1.91 8.58
CA ASN A 21 12.26 -2.88 9.59
C ASN A 21 11.89 -2.37 10.98
N THR A 22 11.04 -3.11 11.69
CA THR A 22 10.55 -2.75 13.01
C THR A 22 10.42 -3.97 13.92
N LYS A 23 10.20 -3.76 15.21
CA LYS A 23 10.06 -4.82 16.21
C LYS A 23 8.64 -4.88 16.74
N VAL A 24 8.21 -6.05 17.20
CA VAL A 24 6.94 -6.17 17.94
C VAL A 24 6.91 -5.15 19.09
N GLY A 25 5.83 -4.38 19.17
CA GLY A 25 5.61 -3.37 20.19
C GLY A 25 6.18 -1.99 19.87
N ALA A 26 6.88 -1.81 18.75
CA ALA A 26 7.29 -0.48 18.28
C ALA A 26 6.08 0.45 18.17
N LYS A 27 6.24 1.69 18.64
CA LYS A 27 5.13 2.65 18.72
C LYS A 27 5.25 3.69 17.62
N ASP A 28 4.10 4.17 17.16
CA ASP A 28 3.96 5.31 16.25
C ASP A 28 4.80 5.18 14.97
N VAL A 29 4.85 3.98 14.37
CA VAL A 29 5.52 3.75 13.09
C VAL A 29 4.73 4.44 11.98
N LEU A 30 5.39 5.34 11.25
CA LEU A 30 4.77 6.18 10.23
C LEU A 30 5.18 5.73 8.83
N LEU A 31 4.21 5.33 8.02
CA LEU A 31 4.37 5.03 6.59
C LEU A 31 4.05 6.30 5.80
N LYS A 32 5.05 6.87 5.13
CA LYS A 32 4.93 8.15 4.40
C LYS A 32 4.89 7.90 2.90
N PHE A 33 3.69 7.78 2.35
CA PHE A 33 3.52 7.52 0.93
C PHE A 33 3.81 8.77 0.10
N HIS A 34 4.48 8.62 -1.05
CA HIS A 34 4.68 9.73 -2.00
C HIS A 34 3.42 9.96 -2.84
N ALA A 35 2.32 10.34 -2.18
CA ALA A 35 1.06 10.67 -2.83
C ALA A 35 0.76 12.16 -2.72
N ASN A 36 0.21 12.76 -3.78
CA ASN A 36 -0.36 14.12 -3.69
C ASN A 36 -1.53 14.18 -2.70
N LYS A 37 -2.42 13.19 -2.78
CA LYS A 37 -3.52 12.96 -1.85
C LYS A 37 -3.97 11.51 -1.95
N ALA A 38 -3.85 10.78 -0.84
CA ALA A 38 -4.40 9.42 -0.77
C ALA A 38 -5.94 9.47 -0.65
N GLU A 39 -6.63 8.60 -1.37
CA GLU A 39 -8.06 8.28 -1.19
C GLU A 39 -8.27 7.00 -0.38
N ALA A 40 -7.33 6.07 -0.47
CA ALA A 40 -7.29 4.87 0.34
C ALA A 40 -5.84 4.42 0.57
N PHE A 41 -5.66 3.58 1.58
CA PHE A 41 -4.47 2.75 1.73
C PHE A 41 -4.85 1.30 1.47
N THR A 42 -3.97 0.52 0.88
CA THR A 42 -4.15 -0.91 0.73
C THR A 42 -3.02 -1.64 1.44
N ARG A 43 -3.25 -2.91 1.77
CA ARG A 43 -2.20 -3.77 2.28
C ARG A 43 -2.43 -5.22 1.92
N ARG A 44 -1.32 -5.93 1.78
CA ARG A 44 -1.27 -7.39 1.71
C ARG A 44 -0.46 -7.91 2.88
N LEU A 45 -1.15 -8.50 3.84
CA LEU A 45 -0.52 -9.06 5.04
C LEU A 45 0.29 -10.31 4.71
N SER A 46 1.26 -10.65 5.55
CA SER A 46 2.11 -11.84 5.37
C SER A 46 1.34 -13.16 5.38
N ASP A 47 0.14 -13.18 5.96
CA ASP A 47 -0.79 -14.32 5.91
C ASP A 47 -1.65 -14.36 4.63
N GLY A 48 -1.39 -13.45 3.68
CA GLY A 48 -2.02 -13.42 2.36
C GLY A 48 -3.30 -12.59 2.29
N ARG A 49 -3.83 -12.08 3.41
CA ARG A 49 -5.06 -11.27 3.41
C ARG A 49 -4.83 -9.90 2.77
N PHE A 50 -5.72 -9.53 1.86
CA PHE A 50 -5.79 -8.18 1.31
C PHE A 50 -6.82 -7.34 2.07
N GLN A 51 -6.48 -6.08 2.34
CA GLN A 51 -7.37 -5.13 3.01
C GLN A 51 -7.21 -3.73 2.44
N GLN A 52 -8.29 -2.94 2.49
CA GLN A 52 -8.30 -1.55 2.06
C GLN A 52 -8.84 -0.64 3.17
N TRP A 53 -8.17 0.48 3.41
CA TRP A 53 -8.58 1.52 4.33
C TRP A 53 -9.03 2.74 3.55
N ASN A 54 -10.32 3.04 3.58
CA ASN A 54 -10.85 4.18 2.84
C ASN A 54 -10.70 5.49 3.63
N LEU A 55 -10.34 6.58 2.97
CA LEU A 55 -10.31 7.93 3.55
C LEU A 55 -11.60 8.73 3.26
N ILE A 56 -12.47 8.16 2.42
CA ILE A 56 -13.78 8.68 2.03
C ILE A 56 -14.86 7.58 2.14
N GLY A 57 -16.13 7.95 2.06
CA GLY A 57 -17.25 7.01 2.03
C GLY A 57 -17.65 6.40 3.38
N SER A 58 -18.53 5.39 3.34
CA SER A 58 -19.18 4.77 4.52
C SER A 58 -18.24 3.92 5.38
N ASN A 59 -17.11 3.49 4.82
CA ASN A 59 -16.05 2.75 5.50
C ASN A 59 -14.82 3.62 5.82
N LYS A 60 -14.99 4.95 5.82
CA LYS A 60 -13.92 5.89 6.14
C LYS A 60 -13.28 5.55 7.50
N GLY A 61 -11.95 5.50 7.54
CA GLY A 61 -11.22 5.27 8.79
C GLY A 61 -11.19 3.82 9.25
N THR A 62 -11.56 2.86 8.40
CA THR A 62 -11.61 1.44 8.75
C THR A 62 -11.06 0.57 7.62
N TRP A 63 -10.22 -0.41 7.96
CA TRP A 63 -9.86 -1.52 7.09
C TRP A 63 -11.10 -2.34 6.73
N VAL A 64 -11.25 -2.68 5.46
CA VAL A 64 -12.21 -3.67 4.96
C VAL A 64 -11.46 -4.78 4.25
N ASP A 65 -11.93 -6.02 4.39
CA ASP A 65 -11.43 -7.15 3.61
C ASP A 65 -11.99 -7.13 2.17
N GLU A 66 -11.54 -8.08 1.35
CA GLU A 66 -11.97 -8.26 -0.05
C GLU A 66 -13.50 -8.47 -0.20
N LYS A 67 -14.18 -8.88 0.87
CA LYS A 67 -15.64 -9.07 0.91
C LYS A 67 -16.37 -7.83 1.43
N GLY A 68 -15.66 -6.73 1.68
CA GLY A 68 -16.20 -5.48 2.21
C GLY A 68 -16.52 -5.53 3.71
N LYS A 69 -16.08 -6.58 4.44
CA LYS A 69 -16.31 -6.69 5.87
C LYS A 69 -15.29 -5.86 6.64
N LYS A 70 -15.76 -5.10 7.62
CA LYS A 70 -14.92 -4.28 8.50
C LYS A 70 -13.96 -5.14 9.33
N VAL A 71 -12.71 -4.72 9.36
CA VAL A 71 -11.61 -5.31 10.14
C VAL A 71 -11.25 -4.33 11.27
N PRO A 72 -10.91 -4.84 12.48
CA PRO A 72 -10.45 -3.99 13.58
C PRO A 72 -9.32 -3.04 13.16
N SER A 73 -9.54 -1.74 13.40
CA SER A 73 -8.73 -0.66 12.83
C SER A 73 -8.23 0.35 13.86
N SER A 74 -8.51 0.14 15.14
CA SER A 74 -8.16 1.06 16.24
C SER A 74 -6.66 1.30 16.38
N ASN A 75 -5.82 0.41 15.84
CA ASN A 75 -4.37 0.50 15.85
C ASN A 75 -3.78 1.47 14.81
N TYR A 76 -4.58 1.99 13.87
CA TYR A 76 -4.06 2.85 12.81
C TYR A 76 -4.70 4.23 12.83
N VAL A 77 -3.96 5.20 12.31
CA VAL A 77 -4.39 6.60 12.20
C VAL A 77 -3.94 7.13 10.86
N TYR A 78 -4.86 7.72 10.11
CA TYR A 78 -4.49 8.54 8.97
C TYR A 78 -3.88 9.86 9.44
N VAL A 79 -2.69 10.17 8.96
CA VAL A 79 -1.99 11.43 9.18
C VAL A 79 -1.99 12.18 7.83
N PRO A 80 -2.80 13.24 7.69
CA PRO A 80 -2.85 14.01 6.45
C PRO A 80 -1.46 14.56 6.05
N PRO A 81 -1.16 14.66 4.74
CA PRO A 81 -2.06 14.43 3.60
C PRO A 81 -2.04 13.02 3.01
N ASN A 82 -1.11 12.16 3.43
CA ASN A 82 -0.80 10.93 2.70
C ASN A 82 -0.13 9.85 3.57
N SER A 83 -0.13 9.97 4.89
CA SER A 83 0.62 9.06 5.75
C SER A 83 -0.30 8.16 6.59
N LEU A 84 0.12 6.92 6.81
CA LEU A 84 -0.55 5.98 7.69
C LEU A 84 0.33 5.70 8.90
N LYS A 85 -0.19 5.91 10.10
CA LYS A 85 0.51 5.63 11.35
C LYS A 85 -0.01 4.34 11.99
N ILE A 86 0.89 3.43 12.31
CA ILE A 86 0.64 2.24 13.15
C ILE A 86 0.98 2.62 14.60
N LYS A 87 -0.02 2.67 15.49
CA LYS A 87 0.15 3.10 16.88
C LYS A 87 1.07 2.16 17.66
N LYS A 88 0.88 0.85 17.52
CA LYS A 88 1.72 -0.18 18.13
C LYS A 88 1.83 -1.39 17.21
N VAL A 89 3.02 -1.69 16.73
CA VAL A 89 3.26 -2.79 15.81
C VAL A 89 3.07 -4.14 16.48
N THR A 90 2.45 -5.06 15.76
CA THR A 90 2.26 -6.47 16.10
C THR A 90 2.69 -7.32 14.90
N LYS A 91 2.91 -8.62 15.10
CA LYS A 91 3.29 -9.50 13.99
C LYS A 91 2.22 -9.57 12.89
N ALA A 92 0.96 -9.33 13.23
CA ALA A 92 -0.14 -9.29 12.26
C ALA A 92 -0.14 -8.04 11.37
N ASP A 93 0.72 -7.05 11.65
CA ASP A 93 0.91 -5.86 10.82
C ASP A 93 1.93 -6.07 9.70
N GLU A 94 2.67 -7.18 9.72
CA GLU A 94 3.67 -7.50 8.69
C GLU A 94 3.02 -7.71 7.33
N GLY A 95 3.61 -7.11 6.29
CA GLY A 95 3.09 -7.18 4.93
C GLY A 95 3.50 -5.99 4.08
N SER A 96 3.01 -5.97 2.84
CA SER A 96 3.15 -4.81 1.97
C SER A 96 1.99 -3.84 2.15
N TYR A 97 2.29 -2.55 2.05
CA TYR A 97 1.35 -1.44 2.17
C TYR A 97 1.53 -0.51 0.98
N ASP A 98 0.42 -0.07 0.43
CA ASP A 98 0.38 0.83 -0.73
C ASP A 98 -0.77 1.85 -0.55
N HIS A 99 -0.92 2.77 -1.50
CA HIS A 99 -1.99 3.76 -1.52
C HIS A 99 -2.73 3.80 -2.85
N VAL A 100 -3.95 4.34 -2.80
CA VAL A 100 -4.72 4.70 -3.99
C VAL A 100 -4.81 6.22 -4.02
N GLU A 101 -4.38 6.83 -5.12
CA GLU A 101 -4.47 8.27 -5.33
C GLU A 101 -5.81 8.68 -5.94
N ALA A 102 -6.20 9.93 -5.65
CA ALA A 102 -7.27 10.58 -6.38
C ALA A 102 -6.84 10.79 -7.85
N PRO A 103 -7.74 10.66 -8.84
CA PRO A 103 -7.45 11.06 -10.21
C PRO A 103 -7.06 12.54 -10.25
N ILE A 104 -5.86 12.85 -10.73
CA ILE A 104 -5.38 14.23 -10.87
C ILE A 104 -5.84 14.73 -12.25
N PRO A 105 -6.48 15.92 -12.35
CA PRO A 105 -6.73 16.54 -13.65
C PRO A 105 -5.40 16.80 -14.35
N LEU A 106 -5.23 16.23 -15.55
CA LEU A 106 -4.02 16.46 -16.34
C LEU A 106 -3.98 17.92 -16.83
N PRO A 107 -2.83 18.61 -16.74
CA PRO A 107 -2.66 19.90 -17.40
C PRO A 107 -2.93 19.78 -18.91
N PRO A 108 -3.45 20.83 -19.57
CA PRO A 108 -3.64 20.82 -21.02
C PRO A 108 -2.33 20.50 -21.75
N GLY A 109 -2.33 19.48 -22.60
CA GLY A 109 -1.15 19.05 -23.37
C GLY A 109 -0.26 18.01 -22.67
N VAL A 110 -0.62 17.53 -21.48
CA VAL A 110 0.01 16.40 -20.81
C VAL A 110 -0.90 15.18 -20.96
N ASP A 111 -0.37 14.08 -21.49
CA ASP A 111 -1.10 12.83 -21.75
C ASP A 111 -0.94 11.78 -20.64
N HIS A 112 0.10 11.91 -19.79
CA HIS A 112 0.32 11.08 -18.61
C HIS A 112 1.15 11.82 -17.55
N ILE A 113 0.94 11.45 -16.28
CA ILE A 113 1.84 11.77 -15.16
C ILE A 113 2.34 10.42 -14.67
N ASP A 114 3.66 10.24 -14.57
CA ASP A 114 4.25 9.03 -13.96
C ASP A 114 3.98 9.07 -12.45
N PRO A 115 3.14 8.17 -11.90
CA PRO A 115 2.87 8.18 -10.48
C PRO A 115 4.13 7.75 -9.72
N GLY A 116 4.49 8.50 -8.68
CA GLY A 116 5.51 8.08 -7.74
C GLY A 116 5.03 6.84 -7.00
N PHE A 117 5.48 5.66 -7.39
CA PHE A 117 5.17 4.42 -6.68
C PHE A 117 5.98 4.36 -5.38
N THR A 118 5.31 4.31 -4.24
CA THR A 118 5.94 4.00 -2.94
C THR A 118 5.14 2.92 -2.26
N GLU A 119 5.55 1.68 -2.48
CA GLU A 119 5.06 0.54 -1.71
C GLU A 119 6.01 0.33 -0.52
N PHE A 120 5.46 0.20 0.68
CA PHE A 120 6.24 -0.15 1.88
C PHE A 120 6.13 -1.63 2.16
N PHE A 121 7.24 -2.29 2.46
CA PHE A 121 7.20 -3.59 3.11
C PHE A 121 7.50 -3.44 4.60
N VAL A 122 6.50 -3.66 5.45
CA VAL A 122 6.68 -3.64 6.90
C VAL A 122 7.14 -5.01 7.35
N LYS A 123 8.40 -5.12 7.76
CA LYS A 123 8.99 -6.33 8.33
C LYS A 123 9.00 -6.23 9.85
N VAL A 124 8.49 -7.25 10.55
CA VAL A 124 8.37 -7.25 12.02
C VAL A 124 9.22 -8.37 12.63
N ASP A 125 10.27 -7.98 13.35
CA ASP A 125 11.15 -8.87 14.13
C ASP A 125 10.60 -9.18 15.54
#